data_AF-A0A1F5N3M1-F1
#
_entry.id   AF-A0A1F5N3M1-F1
#
_cell.length_a   1.000
_cell.length_b   1.000
_cell.length_c   1.000
_cell.angle_alpha   90.00
_cell.angle_beta   90.00
_cell.angle_gamma   90.00
#
_symmetry.space_group_name_H-M   'P 1'
#
loop_
_entity.id
_entity.type
_entity.pdbx_description
1 polymer ?
#
loop_
_entity_poly.entity_id
_entity_poly.type
_entity_poly.pdbx_seq_one_letter_code
_entity_poly.pdbx_strand_id
1 'polypeptide(L)'
;MSQAVWYNRWTLKKFDRYLKGDILEVGCGIGNFTEELTRFGKVFAIDIDKEHISQTQTLLGKKAEVNLGDIESGSFFFNKNFDTVVCINVLEHIKDDKKSLKSMYSLLKEGGYLILLAPAHQFLFGEIDKSIGHFRRYEKKELIKLLEQTGFKIEEERMLNILGALGWLISSKFFSEKIVDEKKIRIFNFIAPFILPFEDIFKPPFGTSILVVAKRAT
;
A
#
# COMPACT_ATOMS: atom_id res chain seq x y z
N MET A 1 0.26 -2.04 15.75
CA MET A 1 -0.01 -2.51 14.36
C MET A 1 1.02 -3.53 13.85
N SER A 2 1.58 -4.40 14.70
CA SER A 2 2.64 -5.38 14.34
C SER A 2 2.12 -6.80 14.03
N GLN A 3 0.81 -7.01 13.88
CA GLN A 3 0.22 -8.35 13.98
C GLN A 3 -0.07 -9.05 12.64
N ALA A 4 0.07 -8.39 11.48
CA ALA A 4 -0.34 -8.95 10.18
C ALA A 4 0.82 -9.45 9.30
N VAL A 5 1.90 -9.97 9.90
CA VAL A 5 3.13 -10.38 9.19
C VAL A 5 2.85 -11.36 8.04
N TRP A 6 1.99 -12.35 8.27
CA TRP A 6 1.63 -13.32 7.23
C TRP A 6 0.90 -12.67 6.05
N TYR A 7 -0.07 -11.79 6.33
CA TYR A 7 -0.83 -11.08 5.31
C TYR A 7 0.05 -10.17 4.47
N ASN A 8 0.99 -9.46 5.10
CA ASN A 8 1.97 -8.63 4.39
C ASN A 8 2.84 -9.48 3.46
N ARG A 9 3.34 -10.63 3.92
CA ARG A 9 4.11 -11.57 3.10
C ARG A 9 3.29 -12.16 1.96
N TRP A 10 2.03 -12.52 2.21
CA TRP A 10 1.13 -13.01 1.16
C TRP A 10 0.84 -11.93 0.11
N THR A 11 0.67 -10.68 0.55
CA THR A 11 0.47 -9.52 -0.33
C THR A 11 1.73 -9.22 -1.16
N LEU A 12 2.92 -9.26 -0.54
CA LEU A 12 4.21 -9.11 -1.23
C LEU A 12 4.40 -10.10 -2.38
N LYS A 13 4.04 -11.37 -2.18
CA LYS A 13 4.11 -12.42 -3.22
C LYS A 13 3.28 -12.11 -4.48
N LYS A 14 2.36 -11.15 -4.43
CA LYS A 14 1.56 -10.74 -5.59
C LYS A 14 2.34 -9.87 -6.56
N PHE A 15 3.39 -9.20 -6.10
CA PHE A 15 4.13 -8.22 -6.87
C PHE A 15 5.66 -8.32 -6.72
N ASP A 16 6.18 -9.28 -5.96
CA ASP A 16 7.61 -9.46 -5.69
C ASP A 16 8.49 -9.50 -6.96
N ARG A 17 7.99 -10.10 -8.04
CA ARG A 17 8.66 -10.14 -9.36
C ARG A 17 8.93 -8.76 -9.99
N TYR A 18 8.26 -7.71 -9.51
CA TYR A 18 8.46 -6.33 -9.99
C TYR A 18 9.40 -5.53 -9.07
N LEU A 19 9.71 -6.05 -7.88
CA LEU A 19 10.63 -5.41 -6.93
C LEU A 19 12.08 -5.64 -7.38
N LYS A 20 12.80 -4.55 -7.64
CA LYS A 20 14.22 -4.62 -8.03
C LYS A 20 14.94 -3.30 -7.77
N GLY A 21 16.28 -3.38 -7.71
CA GLY A 21 17.18 -2.22 -7.78
C GLY A 21 17.05 -1.28 -6.58
N ASP A 22 17.01 0.02 -6.86
CA ASP A 22 16.69 1.03 -5.86
C ASP A 22 15.17 1.11 -5.68
N ILE A 23 14.70 0.86 -4.47
CA ILE A 23 13.27 0.82 -4.10
C ILE A 23 12.96 2.01 -3.20
N LEU A 24 11.97 2.81 -3.56
CA LEU A 24 11.39 3.84 -2.69
C LEU A 24 10.07 3.33 -2.12
N GLU A 25 9.95 3.31 -0.79
CA GLU A 25 8.67 3.13 -0.10
C GLU A 25 8.12 4.49 0.36
N VAL A 26 6.89 4.78 -0.04
CA VAL A 26 6.15 5.99 0.31
C VAL A 26 5.16 5.65 1.41
N GLY A 27 5.35 6.25 2.60
CA GLY A 27 4.57 6.00 3.82
C GLY A 27 4.93 4.67 4.47
N CYS A 28 6.15 4.56 5.00
CA CYS A 28 6.66 3.31 5.57
C CYS A 28 6.03 2.90 6.91
N GLY A 29 5.35 3.82 7.59
CA GLY A 29 4.77 3.59 8.90
C GLY A 29 5.81 3.05 9.88
N ILE A 30 5.46 1.98 10.59
CA ILE A 30 6.33 1.33 11.58
C ILE A 30 7.35 0.34 10.98
N GLY A 31 7.49 0.28 9.64
CA GLY A 31 8.56 -0.47 8.98
C GLY A 31 8.24 -1.92 8.59
N ASN A 32 6.97 -2.35 8.71
CA ASN A 32 6.56 -3.73 8.46
C ASN A 32 6.84 -4.21 7.01
N PHE A 33 6.58 -3.36 6.02
CA PHE A 33 6.88 -3.67 4.62
C PHE A 33 8.33 -3.32 4.28
N THR A 34 8.85 -2.21 4.82
CA THR A 34 10.24 -1.77 4.64
C THR A 34 11.24 -2.90 4.91
N GLU A 35 11.09 -3.64 6.03
CA GLU A 35 11.96 -4.76 6.36
C GLU A 35 11.96 -5.84 5.26
N GLU A 36 10.79 -6.24 4.81
CA GLU A 36 10.64 -7.28 3.79
C GLU A 36 11.15 -6.81 2.42
N LEU A 37 10.99 -5.51 2.09
CA LEU A 37 11.50 -4.91 0.85
C LEU A 37 13.04 -4.94 0.77
N THR A 38 13.75 -4.93 1.89
CA THR A 38 15.24 -5.00 1.90
C THR A 38 15.80 -6.29 1.29
N ARG A 39 14.96 -7.33 1.13
CA ARG A 39 15.35 -8.59 0.48
C ARG A 39 15.43 -8.48 -1.04
N PHE A 40 14.87 -7.43 -1.63
CA PHE A 40 14.74 -7.26 -3.09
C PHE A 40 15.65 -6.16 -3.66
N GLY A 41 16.23 -5.31 -2.81
CA GLY A 41 17.06 -4.21 -3.27
C GLY A 41 17.43 -3.22 -2.17
N LYS A 42 18.03 -2.10 -2.60
CA LYS A 42 18.38 -1.00 -1.71
C LYS A 42 17.13 -0.17 -1.43
N VAL A 43 16.70 -0.13 -0.18
CA VAL A 43 15.45 0.52 0.21
C VAL A 43 15.70 1.94 0.74
N PHE A 44 14.92 2.87 0.21
CA PHE A 44 14.72 4.22 0.69
C PHE A 44 13.28 4.32 1.15
N ALA A 45 13.02 4.89 2.31
CA ALA A 45 11.69 4.96 2.88
C ALA A 45 11.41 6.36 3.41
N ILE A 46 10.21 6.86 3.12
CA ILE A 46 9.72 8.13 3.63
C ILE A 46 8.41 7.95 4.39
N ASP A 47 8.23 8.77 5.42
CA ASP A 47 6.96 8.95 6.12
C ASP A 47 6.87 10.41 6.59
N ILE A 48 5.65 10.90 6.79
CA ILE A 48 5.41 12.24 7.32
C ILE A 48 5.49 12.28 8.85
N ASP A 49 5.33 11.13 9.50
CA ASP A 49 5.32 11.00 10.96
C ASP A 49 6.74 10.72 11.50
N LYS A 50 7.21 11.60 12.37
CA LYS A 50 8.54 11.50 13.00
C LYS A 50 8.68 10.26 13.89
N GLU A 51 7.60 9.83 14.53
CA GLU A 51 7.61 8.64 15.37
C GLU A 51 7.79 7.38 14.53
N HIS A 52 7.07 7.27 13.41
CA HIS A 52 7.24 6.20 12.42
C HIS A 52 8.68 6.12 11.91
N ILE A 53 9.29 7.26 11.58
CA ILE A 53 10.71 7.31 11.18
C ILE A 53 11.62 6.77 12.28
N SER A 54 11.46 7.23 13.53
CA SER A 54 12.26 6.79 14.66
C SER A 54 12.14 5.27 14.91
N GLN A 55 10.92 4.74 14.89
CA GLN A 55 10.65 3.31 15.07
C GLN A 55 11.28 2.48 13.94
N THR A 56 11.10 2.90 12.68
CA THR A 56 11.60 2.18 11.51
C THR A 56 13.13 2.24 11.42
N GLN A 57 13.75 3.37 11.75
CA GLN A 57 15.21 3.48 11.87
C GLN A 57 15.75 2.56 12.97
N THR A 58 15.07 2.47 14.11
CA THR A 58 15.45 1.55 15.21
C THR A 58 15.34 0.09 14.78
N LEU A 59 14.29 -0.27 14.04
CA LEU A 59 14.05 -1.61 13.54
C LEU A 59 15.11 -2.05 12.50
N LEU A 60 15.42 -1.17 11.54
CA LEU A 60 16.20 -1.55 10.35
C LEU A 60 17.68 -1.21 10.44
N GLY A 61 18.06 -0.24 11.29
CA GLY A 61 19.42 0.29 11.35
C GLY A 61 19.90 0.73 9.96
N LYS A 62 20.99 0.13 9.48
CA LYS A 62 21.59 0.45 8.17
C LYS A 62 21.02 -0.34 6.99
N LYS A 63 20.01 -1.18 7.19
CA LYS A 63 19.41 -2.02 6.12
C LYS A 63 18.57 -1.20 5.13
N ALA A 64 18.09 -0.03 5.53
CA ALA A 64 17.32 0.89 4.69
C ALA A 64 17.69 2.35 5.04
N GLU A 65 17.57 3.26 4.08
CA GLU A 65 17.68 4.70 4.30
C GLU A 65 16.27 5.25 4.58
N VAL A 66 16.00 5.59 5.84
CA VAL A 66 14.67 5.97 6.31
C VAL A 66 14.73 7.41 6.81
N ASN A 67 13.88 8.30 6.31
CA ASN A 67 13.85 9.69 6.76
C ASN A 67 12.47 10.33 6.53
N LEU A 68 12.25 11.51 7.12
CA LEU A 68 11.06 12.30 6.85
C LEU A 68 10.97 12.64 5.36
N GLY A 69 9.77 12.52 4.82
CA GLY A 69 9.47 12.95 3.47
C GLY A 69 7.97 12.96 3.21
N ASP A 70 7.57 13.86 2.33
CA ASP A 70 6.17 14.07 1.96
C ASP A 70 6.03 14.07 0.43
N ILE A 71 5.37 13.03 -0.07
CA ILE A 71 5.15 12.78 -1.49
C ILE A 71 4.28 13.84 -2.16
N GLU A 72 3.35 14.43 -1.40
CA GLU A 72 2.43 15.44 -1.89
C GLU A 72 3.12 16.79 -2.02
N SER A 73 3.93 17.20 -1.04
CA SER A 73 4.71 18.45 -1.14
C SER A 73 5.95 18.34 -2.02
N GLY A 74 6.48 17.14 -2.25
CA GLY A 74 7.72 16.92 -3.00
C GLY A 74 8.98 17.09 -2.14
N SER A 75 8.84 17.05 -0.82
CA SER A 75 9.94 17.21 0.14
C SER A 75 10.54 15.86 0.49
N PHE A 76 11.75 15.57 0.00
CA PHE A 76 12.46 14.31 0.24
C PHE A 76 13.95 14.54 0.53
N PHE A 77 14.59 13.54 1.12
CA PHE A 77 16.01 13.57 1.49
C PHE A 77 16.97 13.07 0.39
N PHE A 78 16.43 12.65 -0.75
CA PHE A 78 17.19 12.05 -1.86
C PHE A 78 17.07 12.89 -3.14
N ASN A 79 18.07 12.77 -4.02
CA ASN A 79 18.08 13.38 -5.35
C ASN A 79 18.44 12.32 -6.41
N LYS A 80 17.52 11.37 -6.63
CA LYS A 80 17.71 10.26 -7.58
C LYS A 80 16.37 9.70 -8.04
N ASN A 81 16.43 8.85 -9.06
CA ASN A 81 15.31 8.05 -9.53
C ASN A 81 15.42 6.59 -9.08
N PHE A 82 14.27 5.93 -8.98
CA PHE A 82 14.11 4.58 -8.44
C PHE A 82 13.68 3.58 -9.53
N ASP A 83 14.14 2.34 -9.40
CA ASP A 83 13.68 1.25 -10.26
C ASP A 83 12.25 0.83 -9.88
N THR A 84 11.92 0.94 -8.59
CA THR A 84 10.61 0.60 -8.04
C THR A 84 10.16 1.64 -7.01
N VAL A 85 8.89 2.06 -7.06
CA VAL A 85 8.22 2.82 -5.99
C VAL A 85 7.10 1.95 -5.43
N VAL A 86 6.98 1.90 -4.11
CA VAL A 86 5.96 1.13 -3.38
C VAL A 86 5.12 2.09 -2.54
N CYS A 87 3.80 2.04 -2.69
CA CYS A 87 2.85 2.87 -1.97
C CYS A 87 1.70 1.97 -1.50
N ILE A 88 1.69 1.62 -0.21
CA ILE A 88 0.77 0.62 0.35
C ILE A 88 -0.06 1.26 1.45
N ASN A 89 -1.37 1.42 1.21
CA ASN A 89 -2.33 2.03 2.12
C ASN A 89 -1.92 3.44 2.59
N VAL A 90 -1.51 4.28 1.63
CA VAL A 90 -1.03 5.66 1.87
C VAL A 90 -1.78 6.67 1.03
N LEU A 91 -2.09 6.34 -0.23
CA LEU A 91 -2.72 7.27 -1.17
C LEU A 91 -4.10 7.75 -0.69
N GLU A 92 -4.83 6.95 0.07
CA GLU A 92 -6.10 7.29 0.70
C GLU A 92 -5.99 8.35 1.81
N HIS A 93 -4.81 8.52 2.40
CA HIS A 93 -4.51 9.54 3.41
C HIS A 93 -4.01 10.85 2.79
N ILE A 94 -3.87 10.91 1.46
CA ILE A 94 -3.37 12.09 0.74
C ILE A 94 -4.56 12.89 0.20
N LYS A 95 -4.48 14.22 0.27
CA LYS A 95 -5.56 15.10 -0.21
C LYS A 95 -5.57 15.23 -1.73
N ASP A 96 -4.41 15.51 -2.33
CA ASP A 96 -4.14 15.56 -3.77
C ASP A 96 -3.39 14.29 -4.21
N ASP A 97 -4.17 13.21 -4.32
CA ASP A 97 -3.72 11.91 -4.81
C ASP A 97 -3.08 12.00 -6.21
N LYS A 98 -3.66 12.80 -7.11
CA LYS A 98 -3.15 13.03 -8.46
C LYS A 98 -1.76 13.66 -8.47
N LYS A 99 -1.52 14.68 -7.63
CA LYS A 99 -0.19 15.30 -7.50
C LYS A 99 0.82 14.30 -6.97
N SER A 100 0.43 13.51 -5.97
CA SER A 100 1.32 12.50 -5.38
C SER A 100 1.66 11.38 -6.36
N LEU A 101 0.71 10.93 -7.18
CA LEU A 101 0.96 10.00 -8.27
C LEU A 101 1.90 10.58 -9.33
N LYS A 102 1.78 11.86 -9.67
CA LYS A 102 2.75 12.53 -10.56
C LYS A 102 4.14 12.62 -9.96
N SER A 103 4.26 12.89 -8.65
CA SER A 103 5.55 12.86 -7.94
C SER A 103 6.15 11.46 -7.97
N MET A 104 5.37 10.41 -7.69
CA MET A 104 5.85 9.03 -7.78
C MET A 104 6.28 8.65 -9.21
N TYR A 105 5.54 9.11 -10.22
CA TYR A 105 5.92 8.92 -11.62
C TYR A 105 7.26 9.57 -11.95
N SER A 106 7.47 10.83 -11.56
CA SER A 106 8.72 11.56 -11.86
C SER A 106 9.93 10.96 -11.13
N LEU A 107 9.71 10.34 -9.98
CA LEU A 107 10.73 9.64 -9.19
C LEU A 107 11.12 8.27 -9.77
N LEU A 108 10.33 7.66 -10.65
CA LEU A 108 10.71 6.41 -11.30
C LEU A 108 11.74 6.62 -12.41
N LYS A 109 12.64 5.67 -12.62
CA LYS A 109 13.42 5.54 -13.86
C LYS A 109 12.48 5.18 -15.01
N GLU A 110 12.91 5.41 -16.25
CA GLU A 110 12.19 4.90 -17.42
C GLU A 110 12.05 3.37 -17.33
N GLY A 111 10.82 2.88 -17.56
CA GLY A 111 10.50 1.46 -17.38
C GLY A 111 10.49 0.95 -15.94
N GLY A 112 10.63 1.83 -14.94
CA GLY A 112 10.45 1.51 -13.52
C GLY A 112 8.99 1.26 -13.16
N TYR A 113 8.77 0.61 -12.01
CA TYR A 113 7.45 0.15 -11.57
C TYR A 113 6.93 0.90 -10.34
N LEU A 114 5.66 1.28 -10.36
CA LEU A 114 4.88 1.64 -9.17
C LEU A 114 4.08 0.42 -8.71
N ILE A 115 4.23 0.05 -7.44
CA ILE A 115 3.37 -0.88 -6.73
C ILE A 115 2.42 -0.07 -5.85
N LEU A 116 1.13 -0.11 -6.15
CA LEU A 116 0.11 0.63 -5.41
C LEU A 116 -0.90 -0.33 -4.80
N LEU A 117 -1.09 -0.27 -3.48
CA LEU A 117 -2.20 -0.93 -2.79
C LEU A 117 -3.04 0.14 -2.11
N ALA A 118 -4.34 0.17 -2.39
CA ALA A 118 -5.27 1.13 -1.79
C ALA A 118 -6.60 0.45 -1.42
N PRO A 119 -7.34 0.95 -0.42
CA PRO A 119 -8.61 0.38 -0.02
C PRO A 119 -9.65 0.55 -1.13
N ALA A 120 -10.39 -0.53 -1.37
CA ALA A 120 -11.38 -0.63 -2.43
C ALA A 120 -12.77 -0.23 -1.94
N HIS A 121 -13.55 0.26 -2.89
CA HIS A 121 -14.98 0.49 -2.83
C HIS A 121 -15.42 1.63 -1.90
N GLN A 122 -15.91 2.72 -2.49
CA GLN A 122 -16.33 3.90 -1.73
C GLN A 122 -17.55 3.60 -0.84
N PHE A 123 -18.39 2.64 -1.22
CA PHE A 123 -19.52 2.23 -0.38
C PHE A 123 -19.11 1.48 0.90
N LEU A 124 -17.85 1.02 1.01
CA LEU A 124 -17.29 0.44 2.23
C LEU A 124 -16.68 1.47 3.18
N PHE A 125 -16.59 2.73 2.75
CA PHE A 125 -16.05 3.82 3.56
C PHE A 125 -16.96 4.09 4.76
N GLY A 126 -16.39 4.06 5.97
CA GLY A 126 -17.14 4.22 7.22
C GLY A 126 -16.41 5.03 8.29
N GLU A 127 -16.86 4.89 9.54
CA GLU A 127 -16.30 5.62 10.69
C GLU A 127 -14.86 5.21 11.01
N ILE A 128 -14.48 3.96 10.73
CA ILE A 128 -13.09 3.51 10.89
C ILE A 128 -12.17 4.23 9.90
N ASP A 129 -12.59 4.37 8.64
CA ASP A 129 -11.81 5.11 7.64
C ASP A 129 -11.59 6.56 8.07
N LYS A 130 -12.64 7.22 8.57
CA LYS A 130 -12.53 8.59 9.09
C LYS A 130 -11.60 8.68 10.31
N SER A 131 -11.69 7.72 11.24
CA SER A 131 -10.93 7.75 12.49
C SER A 131 -9.42 7.59 12.27
N ILE A 132 -9.03 6.89 11.20
CA ILE A 132 -7.62 6.74 10.79
C ILE A 132 -7.19 7.76 9.73
N GLY A 133 -8.06 8.71 9.37
CA GLY A 133 -7.70 9.83 8.50
C GLY A 133 -7.76 9.54 7.00
N HIS A 134 -8.53 8.53 6.56
CA HIS A 134 -8.78 8.34 5.14
C HIS A 134 -9.65 9.47 4.58
N PHE A 135 -9.29 9.97 3.39
CA PHE A 135 -10.14 10.84 2.60
C PHE A 135 -11.11 10.06 1.72
N ARG A 136 -10.73 8.85 1.28
CA ARG A 136 -11.48 8.11 0.26
C ARG A 136 -11.14 6.61 0.26
N ARG A 137 -11.99 5.83 -0.40
CA ARG A 137 -11.65 4.52 -0.97
C ARG A 137 -11.84 4.59 -2.48
N TYR A 138 -11.23 3.67 -3.20
CA TYR A 138 -11.19 3.74 -4.65
C TYR A 138 -12.10 2.70 -5.31
N GLU A 139 -12.83 3.10 -6.35
CA GLU A 139 -13.31 2.14 -7.33
C GLU A 139 -12.19 1.80 -8.31
N LYS A 140 -12.02 0.52 -8.62
CA LYS A 140 -10.89 0.03 -9.44
C LYS A 140 -10.73 0.80 -10.76
N LYS A 141 -11.85 1.01 -11.47
CA LYS A 141 -11.85 1.72 -12.77
C LYS A 141 -11.39 3.17 -12.63
N GLU A 142 -11.75 3.83 -11.53
CA GLU A 142 -11.38 5.23 -11.28
C GLU A 142 -9.91 5.34 -10.92
N LEU A 143 -9.39 4.41 -10.11
CA LEU A 143 -7.97 4.36 -9.76
C LEU A 143 -7.09 4.10 -10.99
N ILE A 144 -7.47 3.17 -11.85
CA ILE A 144 -6.77 2.90 -13.11
C ILE A 144 -6.74 4.15 -13.99
N LYS A 145 -7.90 4.78 -14.19
CA LYS A 145 -8.00 6.00 -14.99
C LYS A 145 -7.13 7.12 -14.41
N LEU A 146 -7.06 7.26 -13.08
CA LEU A 146 -6.21 8.24 -12.41
C LEU A 146 -4.72 7.96 -12.65
N LEU A 147 -4.30 6.70 -12.58
CA LEU A 147 -2.93 6.27 -12.90
C LEU A 147 -2.57 6.57 -14.36
N GLU A 148 -3.44 6.21 -15.31
CA GLU A 148 -3.23 6.50 -16.74
C GLU A 148 -3.12 8.01 -17.01
N GLN A 149 -3.97 8.82 -16.37
CA GLN A 149 -3.91 10.29 -16.46
C GLN A 149 -2.63 10.89 -15.87
N THR A 150 -1.89 10.16 -15.04
CA THR A 150 -0.61 10.58 -14.49
C THR A 150 0.59 10.03 -15.25
N GLY A 151 0.33 9.33 -16.37
CA GLY A 151 1.35 8.85 -17.32
C GLY A 151 1.71 7.38 -17.17
N PHE A 152 1.12 6.69 -16.19
CA PHE A 152 1.40 5.27 -15.98
C PHE A 152 0.73 4.38 -17.03
N LYS A 153 1.42 3.30 -17.38
CA LYS A 153 0.84 2.15 -18.07
C LYS A 153 0.52 1.05 -17.04
N ILE A 154 -0.69 0.51 -17.05
CA ILE A 154 -1.05 -0.59 -16.15
C ILE A 154 -0.45 -1.90 -16.67
N GLU A 155 0.29 -2.61 -15.80
CA GLU A 155 0.87 -3.93 -16.09
C GLU A 155 0.04 -5.04 -15.45
N GLU A 156 -0.42 -4.83 -14.22
CA GLU A 156 -1.21 -5.82 -13.49
C GLU A 156 -2.20 -5.12 -12.53
N GLU A 157 -3.41 -5.67 -12.42
CA GLU A 157 -4.41 -5.23 -11.44
C GLU A 157 -5.05 -6.45 -10.77
N ARG A 158 -5.31 -6.36 -9.47
CA ARG A 158 -5.97 -7.40 -8.68
C ARG A 158 -6.81 -6.81 -7.56
N MET A 159 -7.97 -7.41 -7.31
CA MET A 159 -8.64 -7.25 -6.02
C MET A 159 -8.04 -8.25 -5.04
N LEU A 160 -7.90 -7.85 -3.77
CA LEU A 160 -7.40 -8.70 -2.70
C LEU A 160 -8.40 -8.78 -1.54
N ASN A 161 -8.40 -9.93 -0.86
CA ASN A 161 -9.09 -10.17 0.40
C ASN A 161 -10.61 -10.06 0.29
N ILE A 162 -11.23 -10.96 -0.50
CA ILE A 162 -12.68 -11.01 -0.70
C ILE A 162 -13.43 -11.30 0.60
N LEU A 163 -12.88 -12.19 1.45
CA LEU A 163 -13.49 -12.50 2.74
C LEU A 163 -13.39 -11.36 3.73
N GLY A 164 -12.28 -10.62 3.72
CA GLY A 164 -12.17 -9.37 4.45
C GLY A 164 -13.25 -8.40 4.00
N ALA A 165 -13.59 -8.37 2.71
CA ALA A 165 -14.59 -7.45 2.18
C ALA A 165 -16.00 -7.81 2.63
N LEU A 166 -16.31 -9.11 2.67
CA LEU A 166 -17.56 -9.62 3.24
C LEU A 166 -17.65 -9.36 4.75
N GLY A 167 -16.56 -9.60 5.49
CA GLY A 167 -16.48 -9.29 6.92
C GLY A 167 -16.64 -7.80 7.20
N TRP A 168 -16.00 -6.94 6.39
CA TRP A 168 -16.10 -5.50 6.48
C TRP A 168 -17.50 -5.00 6.15
N LEU A 169 -18.16 -5.56 5.13
CA LEU A 169 -19.55 -5.28 4.79
C LEU A 169 -20.52 -5.54 5.93
N ILE A 170 -20.35 -6.68 6.61
CA ILE A 170 -21.17 -7.03 7.76
C ILE A 170 -20.87 -6.07 8.91
N SER A 171 -19.59 -5.80 9.17
CA SER A 171 -19.20 -4.88 10.24
C SER A 171 -19.74 -3.47 9.98
N SER A 172 -19.54 -2.90 8.79
CA SER A 172 -19.93 -1.52 8.48
C SER A 172 -21.45 -1.31 8.43
N LYS A 173 -22.22 -2.32 7.99
CA LYS A 173 -23.70 -2.21 7.94
C LYS A 173 -24.39 -2.44 9.28
N PHE A 174 -23.82 -3.30 10.13
CA PHE A 174 -24.50 -3.70 11.38
C PHE A 174 -23.85 -3.11 12.63
N PHE A 175 -22.61 -2.62 12.56
CA PHE A 175 -21.84 -2.11 13.70
C PHE A 175 -21.11 -0.80 13.34
N SER A 176 -21.47 0.31 13.98
CA SER A 176 -20.77 1.60 13.83
C SER A 176 -19.49 1.65 14.68
N GLU A 177 -18.63 0.65 14.54
CA GLU A 177 -17.35 0.60 15.24
C GLU A 177 -16.41 1.70 14.73
N LYS A 178 -15.68 2.34 15.65
CA LYS A 178 -14.70 3.38 15.33
C LYS A 178 -13.26 2.83 15.22
N ILE A 179 -13.04 1.61 15.70
CA ILE A 179 -11.74 0.93 15.76
C ILE A 179 -12.00 -0.57 15.52
N VAL A 180 -11.09 -1.24 14.80
CA VAL A 180 -11.13 -2.70 14.65
C VAL A 180 -10.68 -3.36 15.96
N ASP A 181 -11.53 -4.18 16.57
CA ASP A 181 -11.23 -4.96 17.78
C ASP A 181 -10.01 -5.88 17.57
N GLU A 182 -9.06 -5.88 18.51
CA GLU A 182 -7.88 -6.76 18.52
C GLU A 182 -8.25 -8.25 18.41
N LYS A 183 -9.37 -8.68 18.99
CA LYS A 183 -9.87 -10.06 18.86
C LYS A 183 -10.20 -10.39 17.40
N LYS A 184 -10.79 -9.46 16.66
CA LYS A 184 -11.10 -9.63 15.23
C LYS A 184 -9.80 -9.74 14.43
N ILE A 185 -8.78 -8.93 14.75
CA ILE A 185 -7.45 -9.02 14.14
C ILE A 185 -6.83 -10.40 14.39
N ARG A 186 -6.88 -10.89 15.63
CA ARG A 186 -6.33 -12.21 15.99
C ARG A 186 -7.04 -13.35 15.27
N ILE A 187 -8.37 -13.30 15.16
CA ILE A 187 -9.16 -14.27 14.41
C ILE A 187 -8.79 -14.23 12.93
N PHE A 188 -8.72 -13.04 12.34
CA PHE A 188 -8.32 -12.88 10.94
C PHE A 188 -6.92 -13.47 10.70
N ASN A 189 -5.94 -13.18 11.55
CA ASN A 189 -4.58 -13.72 11.42
C ASN A 189 -4.52 -15.25 11.52
N PHE A 190 -5.42 -15.87 12.30
CA PHE A 190 -5.51 -17.33 12.38
C PHE A 190 -6.13 -17.94 11.12
N ILE A 191 -7.15 -17.30 10.55
CA ILE A 191 -7.91 -17.83 9.43
C ILE A 191 -7.26 -17.53 8.07
N ALA A 192 -6.68 -16.34 7.91
CA ALA A 192 -6.12 -15.85 6.66
C ALA A 192 -5.14 -16.82 5.96
N PRO A 193 -4.23 -17.51 6.68
CA PRO A 193 -3.31 -18.48 6.07
C PRO A 193 -3.97 -19.67 5.37
N PHE A 194 -5.18 -20.03 5.79
CA PHE A 194 -5.92 -21.15 5.22
C PHE A 194 -6.82 -20.72 4.07
N ILE A 195 -7.30 -19.47 4.08
CA ILE A 195 -8.29 -19.04 3.09
C ILE A 195 -7.72 -18.17 1.97
N LEU A 196 -6.87 -17.20 2.29
CA LEU A 196 -6.35 -16.28 1.28
C LEU A 196 -5.52 -16.95 0.17
N PRO A 197 -4.80 -18.08 0.39
CA PRO A 197 -4.16 -18.79 -0.71
C PRO A 197 -5.11 -19.29 -1.81
N PHE A 198 -6.42 -19.44 -1.54
CA PHE A 198 -7.39 -19.78 -2.58
C PHE A 198 -7.60 -18.63 -3.59
N GLU A 199 -7.37 -17.37 -3.18
CA GLU A 199 -7.37 -16.21 -4.10
C GLU A 199 -6.15 -16.20 -5.04
N ASP A 200 -5.19 -17.10 -4.84
CA ASP A 200 -4.06 -17.28 -5.76
C ASP A 200 -4.50 -18.07 -7.01
N ILE A 201 -5.56 -18.88 -6.89
CA ILE A 201 -6.08 -19.75 -7.95
C ILE A 201 -7.02 -18.98 -8.89
N PHE A 202 -7.81 -18.04 -8.37
CA PHE A 202 -8.72 -17.22 -9.16
C PHE A 202 -8.57 -15.74 -8.80
N LYS A 203 -8.70 -14.84 -9.78
CA LYS A 203 -8.71 -13.39 -9.50
C LYS A 203 -10.10 -13.01 -9.00
N PRO A 204 -10.27 -12.62 -7.73
CA PRO A 204 -11.60 -12.27 -7.24
C PRO A 204 -12.11 -11.00 -7.93
N PRO A 205 -13.41 -10.91 -8.25
CA PRO A 205 -13.99 -9.71 -8.87
C PRO A 205 -14.18 -8.58 -7.85
N PHE A 206 -13.99 -8.86 -6.55
CA PHE A 206 -14.29 -7.98 -5.42
C PHE A 206 -13.29 -8.22 -4.28
N GLY A 207 -12.99 -7.20 -3.47
CA GLY A 207 -12.01 -7.31 -2.38
C GLY A 207 -12.00 -6.08 -1.47
N THR A 208 -11.25 -6.10 -0.38
CA THR A 208 -11.07 -4.92 0.49
C THR A 208 -10.11 -3.90 -0.09
N SER A 209 -9.25 -4.34 -1.00
CA SER A 209 -8.13 -3.54 -1.51
C SER A 209 -7.91 -3.82 -2.99
N ILE A 210 -7.48 -2.79 -3.71
CA ILE A 210 -7.03 -2.88 -5.10
C ILE A 210 -5.50 -2.83 -5.08
N LEU A 211 -4.87 -3.86 -5.63
CA LEU A 211 -3.45 -3.87 -5.95
C LEU A 211 -3.28 -3.54 -7.43
N VAL A 212 -2.45 -2.55 -7.73
CA VAL A 212 -2.06 -2.19 -9.10
C VAL A 212 -0.54 -2.18 -9.20
N VAL A 213 -0.03 -2.86 -10.22
CA VAL A 213 1.34 -2.69 -10.70
C VAL A 213 1.28 -1.85 -11.97
N ALA A 214 1.92 -0.71 -11.92
CA ALA A 214 1.96 0.26 -12.99
C ALA A 214 3.41 0.52 -13.40
N LYS A 215 3.63 0.90 -14.65
CA LYS A 215 4.96 1.14 -15.22
C LYS A 215 5.06 2.58 -15.71
N ARG A 216 6.20 3.22 -15.46
CA ARG A 216 6.54 4.49 -16.10
C ARG A 216 6.74 4.23 -17.60
N ALA A 217 5.85 4.76 -18.42
CA ALA A 217 5.94 4.66 -19.87
C ALA A 217 7.20 5.41 -20.36
N THR A 218 7.77 4.91 -21.46
CA THR A 218 8.81 5.60 -22.25
C THR A 218 8.21 6.75 -23.01
#